data_AF-A0A6A4X0K4-F1
#
_entry.id   AF-A0A6A4X0K4-F1
#
_cell.length_a   1.000
_cell.length_b   1.000
_cell.length_c   1.000
_cell.angle_alpha   90.00
_cell.angle_beta   90.00
_cell.angle_gamma   90.00
#
_symmetry.space_group_name_H-M   'P 1'
#
loop_
_entity.id
_entity.type
_entity.pdbx_description
1 polymer ?
#
loop_
_entity_poly.entity_id
_entity_poly.type
_entity_poly.pdbx_seq_one_letter_code
_entity_poly.pdbx_strand_id
1 'polypeptide(L)'
;MTCVFSYDNVDFCDVHDLPGLGDLSKKFGMIWRFMPLADGTVERFIVRDLDSLIGWRERAAVDDWIASNRTFHAMRDAPAHGTEILGGMWGGWNRYNSIYKPARDRIIKVTQQRYKGLDQDVLTAVLWPLIQQHRDLISHDSYLCLHYPMTKPFPKQRESPFDFVGSPSLFVKGIRLKKHCPRSCRPPEHQDWEWC
;
A
#
# COMPACT_ATOMS: atom_id res chain seq x y z
N MET A 1 -11.99 0.97 15.57
CA MET A 1 -11.93 -0.45 15.99
C MET A 1 -12.06 -0.59 17.50
N THR A 2 -12.69 -1.66 17.99
CA THR A 2 -12.62 -2.06 19.40
C THR A 2 -11.44 -3.00 19.48
N CYS A 3 -10.35 -2.53 20.06
CA CYS A 3 -9.14 -3.32 20.20
C CYS A 3 -9.10 -3.89 21.62
N VAL A 4 -8.77 -5.17 21.72
CA VAL A 4 -8.82 -5.96 22.96
C VAL A 4 -7.64 -5.63 23.86
N PHE A 5 -6.50 -5.27 23.26
CA PHE A 5 -5.32 -4.80 23.98
C PHE A 5 -4.76 -3.56 23.30
N SER A 6 -4.49 -2.53 24.10
CA SER A 6 -3.87 -1.29 23.67
C SER A 6 -2.59 -1.07 24.48
N TYR A 7 -1.50 -0.83 23.77
CA TYR A 7 -0.23 -0.34 24.28
C TYR A 7 -0.02 1.07 23.72
N ASP A 8 1.01 1.80 24.17
CA ASP A 8 1.27 3.20 23.80
C ASP A 8 1.21 3.47 22.28
N ASN A 9 1.58 2.50 21.46
CA ASN A 9 1.63 2.62 20.00
C ASN A 9 1.19 1.35 19.25
N VAL A 10 0.52 0.42 19.92
CA VAL A 10 0.10 -0.86 19.31
C VAL A 10 -1.27 -1.26 19.84
N ASP A 11 -2.20 -1.45 18.92
CA ASP A 11 -3.53 -1.98 19.19
C ASP A 11 -3.69 -3.38 18.59
N PHE A 12 -4.20 -4.30 19.38
CA PHE A 12 -4.59 -5.64 18.94
C PHE A 12 -6.11 -5.73 18.90
N CYS A 13 -6.67 -5.92 17.72
CA CYS A 13 -8.12 -5.94 17.52
C CYS A 13 -8.56 -7.36 17.15
N ASP A 14 -9.59 -7.86 17.83
CA ASP A 14 -10.09 -9.22 17.64
C ASP A 14 -10.98 -9.28 16.40
N VAL A 15 -10.64 -10.20 15.50
CA VAL A 15 -11.33 -10.40 14.24
C VAL A 15 -12.72 -11.04 14.40
N HIS A 16 -13.02 -11.62 15.56
CA HIS A 16 -14.34 -12.19 15.84
C HIS A 16 -15.40 -11.12 16.14
N ASP A 17 -15.00 -9.91 16.52
CA ASP A 17 -15.94 -8.83 16.85
C ASP A 17 -15.38 -7.45 16.47
N LEU A 18 -15.32 -7.18 15.16
CA LEU A 18 -14.88 -5.88 14.66
C LEU A 18 -16.07 -4.89 14.58
N PRO A 19 -15.97 -3.68 15.15
CA PRO A 19 -17.07 -2.73 15.13
C PRO A 19 -17.54 -2.37 13.72
N GLY A 20 -18.84 -2.54 13.49
CA GLY A 20 -19.47 -2.27 12.19
C GLY A 20 -19.10 -3.26 11.09
N LEU A 21 -18.36 -4.33 11.39
CA LEU A 21 -17.92 -5.36 10.47
C LEU A 21 -18.28 -6.79 10.92
N GLY A 22 -18.41 -7.01 12.24
CA GLY A 22 -18.75 -8.31 12.84
C GLY A 22 -17.60 -9.31 12.80
N ASP A 23 -17.94 -10.60 12.77
CA ASP A 23 -16.99 -11.72 12.74
C ASP A 23 -16.40 -11.93 11.34
N LEU A 24 -15.11 -11.66 11.21
CA LEU A 24 -14.32 -11.91 9.99
C LEU A 24 -13.32 -13.07 10.14
N SER A 25 -13.39 -13.86 11.22
CA SER A 25 -12.48 -14.98 11.50
C SER A 25 -12.46 -16.05 10.39
N LYS A 26 -13.58 -16.22 9.69
CA LYS A 26 -13.71 -17.17 8.57
C LYS A 26 -13.15 -16.62 7.25
N LYS A 27 -12.88 -15.32 7.16
CA LYS A 27 -12.27 -14.68 5.98
C LYS A 27 -10.80 -15.02 5.89
N PHE A 28 -10.23 -14.87 4.69
CA PHE A 28 -8.80 -15.08 4.51
C PHE A 28 -8.02 -13.96 5.21
N GLY A 29 -7.09 -14.32 6.11
CA GLY A 29 -6.39 -13.33 6.94
C GLY A 29 -5.69 -12.21 6.15
N MET A 30 -5.28 -12.51 4.92
CA MET A 30 -4.69 -11.54 4.02
C MET A 30 -5.55 -10.30 3.79
N ILE A 31 -6.89 -10.41 3.80
CA ILE A 31 -7.78 -9.27 3.55
C ILE A 31 -8.10 -8.44 4.79
N TRP A 32 -7.77 -8.93 6.00
CA TRP A 32 -7.98 -8.17 7.25
C TRP A 32 -7.18 -6.86 7.27
N ARG A 33 -6.06 -6.82 6.52
CA ARG A 33 -5.23 -5.64 6.36
C ARG A 33 -5.96 -4.46 5.70
N PHE A 34 -7.13 -4.68 5.11
CA PHE A 34 -7.95 -3.64 4.48
C PHE A 34 -9.03 -3.05 5.39
N MET A 35 -9.19 -3.57 6.62
CA MET A 35 -10.24 -3.10 7.54
C MET A 35 -10.10 -1.63 7.97
N PRO A 36 -8.90 -1.04 8.03
CA PRO A 36 -8.77 0.40 8.27
C PRO A 36 -9.42 1.29 7.19
N LEU A 37 -9.68 0.77 5.97
CA LEU A 37 -10.35 1.53 4.91
C LEU A 37 -11.75 1.97 5.36
N ALA A 38 -12.00 3.27 5.36
CA ALA A 38 -13.25 3.86 5.82
C ALA A 38 -13.64 3.48 7.26
N ASP A 39 -12.66 3.18 8.12
CA ASP A 39 -12.86 3.15 9.57
C ASP A 39 -12.90 4.60 10.08
N GLY A 40 -14.02 4.99 10.68
CA GLY A 40 -14.22 6.35 11.23
C GLY A 40 -13.36 6.66 12.47
N THR A 41 -12.68 5.67 13.04
CA THR A 41 -11.76 5.84 14.18
C THR A 41 -10.30 6.00 13.76
N VAL A 42 -10.00 5.82 12.47
CA VAL A 42 -8.64 5.91 11.92
C VAL A 42 -8.59 7.08 10.98
N GLU A 43 -7.73 8.07 11.21
CA GLU A 43 -7.58 9.20 10.29
C GLU A 43 -6.84 8.78 9.01
N ARG A 44 -5.62 8.24 9.15
CA ARG A 44 -4.81 7.72 8.04
C ARG A 44 -4.31 6.33 8.37
N PHE A 45 -4.15 5.50 7.35
CA PHE A 45 -3.57 4.18 7.48
C PHE A 45 -2.58 3.90 6.37
N ILE A 46 -1.63 3.01 6.66
CA ILE A 46 -0.70 2.42 5.70
C ILE A 46 -0.74 0.92 5.93
N VAL A 47 -0.85 0.16 4.86
CA VAL A 47 -0.89 -1.30 4.86
C VAL A 47 0.49 -1.81 4.51
N ARG A 48 1.01 -2.73 5.34
CA ARG A 48 2.36 -3.30 5.19
C ARG A 48 2.36 -4.81 5.41
N ASP A 49 3.26 -5.49 4.70
CA ASP A 49 3.63 -6.85 5.06
C ASP A 49 4.56 -6.85 6.29
N LEU A 50 4.33 -7.79 7.20
CA LEU A 50 5.06 -7.88 8.49
C LEU A 50 6.53 -8.27 8.33
N ASP A 51 6.90 -8.86 7.19
CA ASP A 51 8.27 -9.24 6.86
C ASP A 51 9.04 -8.12 6.14
N SER A 52 8.42 -6.97 5.89
CA SER A 52 8.99 -5.86 5.14
C SER A 52 9.65 -4.80 6.04
N LEU A 53 10.92 -4.49 5.76
CA LEU A 53 11.66 -3.47 6.52
C LEU A 53 11.17 -2.05 6.27
N ILE A 54 11.20 -1.22 7.32
CA ILE A 54 10.90 0.22 7.21
C ILE A 54 12.18 0.93 6.77
N GLY A 55 12.14 1.59 5.61
CA GLY A 55 13.27 2.34 5.05
C GLY A 55 13.03 3.85 4.96
N TRP A 56 14.11 4.63 4.91
CA TRP A 56 14.06 6.09 4.74
C TRP A 56 13.34 6.53 3.47
N ARG A 57 13.45 5.73 2.41
CA ARG A 57 12.80 5.97 1.13
C ARG A 57 11.28 5.84 1.20
N GLU A 58 10.80 4.85 1.95
CA GLU A 58 9.37 4.68 2.20
C GLU A 58 8.83 5.85 3.02
N ARG A 59 9.54 6.21 4.11
CA ARG A 59 9.19 7.38 4.93
C ARG A 59 9.07 8.65 4.09
N ALA A 60 10.07 8.92 3.24
CA ALA A 60 10.04 10.11 2.38
C ALA A 60 8.86 10.10 1.39
N ALA A 61 8.49 8.93 0.85
CA ALA A 61 7.33 8.79 -0.02
C ALA A 61 5.99 8.97 0.73
N VAL A 62 5.92 8.58 1.99
CA VAL A 62 4.77 8.82 2.88
C VAL A 62 4.65 10.30 3.23
N ASP A 63 5.77 10.97 3.57
CA ASP A 63 5.79 12.40 3.85
C ASP A 63 5.33 13.21 2.62
N ASP A 64 5.80 12.85 1.42
CA ASP A 64 5.35 13.44 0.16
C ASP A 64 3.85 13.19 -0.10
N TRP A 65 3.34 12.00 0.21
CA TRP A 65 1.90 11.71 0.11
C TRP A 65 1.09 12.60 1.05
N ILE A 66 1.46 12.70 2.31
CA ILE A 66 0.77 13.54 3.30
C ILE A 66 0.73 14.99 2.81
N ALA A 67 1.85 15.50 2.30
CA ALA A 67 1.95 16.86 1.74
C ALA A 67 1.11 17.05 0.46
N SER A 68 0.91 16.00 -0.33
CA SER A 68 0.17 16.08 -1.61
C SER A 68 -1.33 16.31 -1.47
N ASN A 69 -1.88 16.15 -0.25
CA ASN A 69 -3.31 16.23 0.03
C ASN A 69 -4.17 15.23 -0.79
N ARG A 70 -3.59 14.12 -1.26
CA ARG A 70 -4.31 13.01 -1.94
C ARG A 70 -4.87 12.02 -0.93
N THR A 71 -6.00 11.39 -1.26
CA THR A 71 -6.64 10.41 -0.37
C THR A 71 -5.82 9.13 -0.29
N PHE A 72 -5.31 8.62 -1.41
CA PHE A 72 -4.59 7.35 -1.42
C PHE A 72 -3.11 7.51 -1.77
N HIS A 73 -2.34 6.53 -1.32
CA HIS A 73 -0.93 6.33 -1.63
C HIS A 73 -0.68 4.90 -2.08
N ALA A 74 0.21 4.72 -3.05
CA ALA A 74 0.70 3.42 -3.47
C ALA A 74 2.19 3.50 -3.83
N MET A 75 2.92 2.39 -3.66
CA MET A 75 4.37 2.33 -3.91
C MET A 75 4.75 1.09 -4.72
N ARG A 76 5.54 1.30 -5.78
CA ARG A 76 6.03 0.31 -6.74
C ARG A 76 7.53 0.44 -6.94
N ASP A 77 8.28 -0.12 -5.99
CA ASP A 77 9.73 0.11 -5.92
C ASP A 77 10.62 -1.02 -6.49
N ALA A 78 10.04 -2.03 -7.13
CA ALA A 78 10.77 -3.13 -7.76
C ALA A 78 10.12 -3.56 -9.09
N PRO A 79 10.86 -4.18 -10.04
CA PRO A 79 10.32 -4.57 -11.35
C PRO A 79 9.14 -5.55 -11.28
N ALA A 80 9.05 -6.34 -10.21
CA ALA A 80 7.98 -7.30 -9.98
C ALA A 80 6.71 -6.68 -9.37
N HIS A 81 6.74 -5.39 -9.01
CA HIS A 81 5.60 -4.68 -8.42
C HIS A 81 4.58 -4.26 -9.50
N GLY A 82 4.21 -5.21 -10.37
CA GLY A 82 3.35 -5.01 -11.53
C GLY A 82 1.86 -5.16 -11.25
N THR A 83 1.36 -4.49 -10.22
CA THR A 83 -0.09 -4.35 -9.98
C THR A 83 -0.46 -2.89 -9.66
N GLU A 84 -1.73 -2.56 -9.85
CA GLU A 84 -2.31 -1.25 -9.61
C GLU A 84 -2.20 -0.82 -8.15
N ILE A 85 -2.35 -1.75 -7.21
CA ILE A 85 -2.18 -1.52 -5.78
C ILE A 85 -1.61 -2.79 -5.15
N LEU A 86 -0.36 -2.71 -4.65
CA LEU A 86 0.23 -3.82 -3.91
C LEU A 86 -0.39 -3.92 -2.54
N GLY A 87 -0.74 -5.15 -2.13
CA GLY A 87 -1.49 -5.40 -0.90
C GLY A 87 -0.77 -4.91 0.36
N GLY A 88 0.56 -4.89 0.36
CA GLY A 88 1.42 -4.44 1.46
C GLY A 88 2.14 -3.11 1.24
N MET A 89 1.80 -2.33 0.20
CA MET A 89 2.52 -1.07 -0.11
C MET A 89 1.55 0.03 -0.56
N TRP A 90 0.49 0.24 0.22
CA TRP A 90 -0.50 1.29 -0.04
C TRP A 90 -1.08 1.85 1.26
N GLY A 91 -1.76 2.98 1.18
CA GLY A 91 -2.40 3.62 2.32
C GLY A 91 -3.51 4.56 1.91
N GLY A 92 -4.22 5.10 2.90
CA GLY A 92 -5.36 5.96 2.67
C GLY A 92 -5.65 6.93 3.82
N TRP A 93 -6.33 8.02 3.49
CA TRP A 93 -6.92 8.98 4.42
C TRP A 93 -8.44 8.78 4.45
N ASN A 94 -9.00 8.44 5.61
CA ASN A 94 -10.43 8.18 5.80
C ASN A 94 -11.27 9.46 5.90
N ARG A 95 -11.22 10.30 4.85
CA ARG A 95 -11.96 11.59 4.76
C ARG A 95 -13.21 11.54 3.89
N TYR A 96 -13.41 10.46 3.14
CA TYR A 96 -14.58 10.26 2.24
C TYR A 96 -15.26 8.92 2.51
N ASN A 97 -15.51 8.62 3.78
CA ASN A 97 -15.94 7.29 4.24
C ASN A 97 -17.28 6.85 3.64
N SER A 98 -18.19 7.78 3.31
CA SER A 98 -19.45 7.46 2.63
C SER A 98 -19.24 6.84 1.23
N ILE A 99 -18.16 7.21 0.54
CA ILE A 99 -17.80 6.67 -0.78
C ILE A 99 -17.08 5.33 -0.64
N TYR A 100 -16.14 5.22 0.30
CA TYR A 100 -15.24 4.05 0.38
C TYR A 100 -15.73 2.94 1.31
N LYS A 101 -16.68 3.19 2.20
CA LYS A 101 -17.29 2.13 3.02
C LYS A 101 -17.97 1.05 2.16
N PRO A 102 -18.79 1.39 1.15
CA PRO A 102 -19.31 0.39 0.20
C PRO A 102 -18.21 -0.42 -0.50
N ALA A 103 -17.06 0.19 -0.79
CA ALA A 103 -15.92 -0.49 -1.41
C ALA A 103 -15.29 -1.50 -0.45
N ARG A 104 -15.03 -1.12 0.81
CA ARG A 104 -14.57 -2.06 1.85
C ARG A 104 -15.55 -3.21 2.04
N ASP A 105 -16.84 -2.92 2.18
CA ASP A 105 -17.85 -3.94 2.42
C ASP A 105 -17.95 -4.90 1.20
N ARG A 106 -17.76 -4.38 -0.01
CA ARG A 106 -17.65 -5.19 -1.23
C ARG A 106 -16.40 -6.07 -1.22
N ILE A 107 -15.23 -5.55 -0.83
CA ILE A 107 -13.99 -6.34 -0.68
C ILE A 107 -14.28 -7.56 0.22
N ILE A 108 -14.82 -7.33 1.42
CA ILE A 108 -15.15 -8.40 2.37
C ILE A 108 -16.12 -9.43 1.76
N LYS A 109 -17.13 -8.96 1.02
CA LYS A 109 -18.14 -9.82 0.40
C LYS A 109 -17.57 -10.73 -0.69
N VAL A 110 -16.75 -10.18 -1.59
CA VAL A 110 -16.24 -10.92 -2.78
C VAL A 110 -15.04 -11.81 -2.46
N THR A 111 -14.34 -11.55 -1.36
CA THR A 111 -13.22 -12.39 -0.91
C THR A 111 -13.75 -13.65 -0.21
N GLN A 112 -13.92 -14.70 -0.99
CA GLN A 112 -14.36 -16.02 -0.53
C GLN A 112 -13.28 -17.08 -0.71
N GLN A 113 -12.41 -16.90 -1.70
CA GLN A 113 -11.32 -17.82 -2.01
C GLN A 113 -10.09 -17.56 -1.13
N ARG A 114 -9.15 -18.49 -1.14
CA ARG A 114 -7.88 -18.40 -0.40
C ARG A 114 -6.73 -18.75 -1.33
N TYR A 115 -6.08 -17.73 -1.89
CA TYR A 115 -4.90 -17.92 -2.75
C TYR A 115 -3.97 -16.70 -2.66
N LYS A 116 -2.70 -16.89 -3.04
CA LYS A 116 -1.68 -15.84 -3.03
C LYS A 116 -1.99 -14.80 -4.11
N GLY A 117 -2.05 -13.51 -3.71
CA GLY A 117 -2.36 -12.40 -4.62
C GLY A 117 -3.83 -11.98 -4.63
N LEU A 118 -4.72 -12.69 -3.92
CA LEU A 118 -6.13 -12.31 -3.78
C LEU A 118 -6.31 -10.87 -3.30
N ASP A 119 -5.45 -10.42 -2.39
CA ASP A 119 -5.49 -9.09 -1.81
C ASP A 119 -5.21 -8.00 -2.87
N GLN A 120 -4.28 -8.24 -3.78
CA GLN A 120 -4.02 -7.36 -4.91
C GLN A 120 -5.17 -7.42 -5.93
N ASP A 121 -5.63 -8.61 -6.30
CA ASP A 121 -6.71 -8.80 -7.27
C ASP A 121 -8.00 -8.08 -6.83
N VAL A 122 -8.35 -8.17 -5.55
CA VAL A 122 -9.55 -7.51 -5.03
C VAL A 122 -9.40 -5.99 -4.98
N LEU A 123 -8.21 -5.47 -4.67
CA LEU A 123 -7.94 -4.04 -4.75
C LEU A 123 -8.09 -3.53 -6.19
N THR A 124 -7.53 -4.25 -7.16
CA THR A 124 -7.67 -3.94 -8.60
C THR A 124 -9.12 -4.00 -9.07
N ALA A 125 -9.90 -4.98 -8.60
CA ALA A 125 -11.29 -5.14 -9.02
C ALA A 125 -12.27 -4.17 -8.35
N VAL A 126 -12.00 -3.75 -7.11
CA VAL A 126 -12.96 -3.00 -6.28
C VAL A 126 -12.54 -1.56 -6.02
N LEU A 127 -11.32 -1.33 -5.56
CA LEU A 127 -10.88 -0.01 -5.10
C LEU A 127 -10.28 0.82 -6.24
N TRP A 128 -9.45 0.21 -7.09
CA TRP A 128 -8.78 0.89 -8.18
C TRP A 128 -9.72 1.64 -9.14
N PRO A 129 -10.89 1.10 -9.56
CA PRO A 129 -11.82 1.82 -10.44
C PRO A 129 -12.33 3.12 -9.80
N LEU A 130 -12.61 3.12 -8.49
CA LEU A 130 -13.04 4.32 -7.76
C LEU A 130 -11.92 5.34 -7.67
N ILE A 131 -10.69 4.89 -7.40
CA ILE A 131 -9.50 5.75 -7.38
C ILE A 131 -9.30 6.42 -8.75
N GLN A 132 -9.39 5.65 -9.83
CA GLN A 132 -9.24 6.18 -11.20
C GLN A 132 -10.34 7.18 -11.54
N GLN A 133 -11.59 6.87 -11.20
CA GLN A 133 -12.74 7.75 -11.43
C GLN A 133 -12.53 9.12 -10.77
N HIS A 134 -12.00 9.16 -9.55
CA HIS A 134 -11.78 10.41 -8.80
C HIS A 134 -10.39 11.04 -9.01
N ARG A 135 -9.47 10.33 -9.68
CA ARG A 135 -8.06 10.72 -9.84
C ARG A 135 -7.39 11.14 -8.52
N ASP A 136 -7.67 10.40 -7.45
CA ASP A 136 -7.28 10.76 -6.09
C ASP A 136 -6.26 9.80 -5.48
N LEU A 137 -5.11 9.72 -6.12
CA LEU A 137 -3.96 8.91 -5.71
C LEU A 137 -2.69 9.70 -5.97
N ILE A 138 -1.69 9.49 -5.13
CA ILE A 138 -0.30 9.68 -5.51
C ILE A 138 0.43 8.35 -5.40
N SER A 139 1.10 7.96 -6.48
CA SER A 139 1.90 6.75 -6.53
C SER A 139 3.37 7.09 -6.66
N HIS A 140 4.23 6.33 -5.99
CA HIS A 140 5.67 6.36 -6.23
C HIS A 140 6.10 5.10 -6.96
N ASP A 141 6.75 5.24 -8.11
CA ASP A 141 7.11 4.11 -8.98
C ASP A 141 8.48 4.28 -9.62
N SER A 142 9.31 3.25 -9.49
CA SER A 142 10.69 3.23 -9.95
C SER A 142 10.86 2.60 -11.33
N TYR A 143 9.88 1.81 -11.80
CA TYR A 143 10.04 0.95 -12.98
C TYR A 143 8.87 0.99 -13.97
N LEU A 144 7.65 1.14 -13.50
CA LEU A 144 6.40 1.01 -14.26
C LEU A 144 5.65 2.34 -14.37
N CYS A 145 6.39 3.46 -14.26
CA CYS A 145 5.83 4.80 -14.25
C CYS A 145 5.06 5.20 -15.52
N LEU A 146 5.33 4.53 -16.65
CA LEU A 146 4.60 4.73 -17.91
C LEU A 146 3.37 3.83 -18.05
N HIS A 147 3.24 2.83 -17.18
CA HIS A 147 2.15 1.85 -17.22
C HIS A 147 1.00 2.26 -16.30
N TYR A 148 1.30 2.79 -15.11
CA TYR A 148 0.28 3.23 -14.15
C TYR A 148 0.11 4.75 -14.15
N PRO A 149 -1.14 5.26 -14.10
CA PRO A 149 -1.40 6.69 -13.98
C PRO A 149 -1.13 7.21 -12.56
N MET A 150 -1.13 8.54 -12.40
CA MET A 150 -1.00 9.23 -11.10
C MET A 150 0.28 8.85 -10.33
N THR A 151 1.33 8.54 -11.09
CA THR A 151 2.59 8.09 -10.55
C THR A 151 3.67 9.14 -10.74
N LYS A 152 4.59 9.18 -9.80
CA LYS A 152 5.79 10.02 -9.82
C LYS A 152 7.00 9.19 -9.38
N PRO A 153 8.22 9.63 -9.68
CA PRO A 153 9.42 9.03 -9.13
C PRO A 153 9.45 9.15 -7.60
N PHE A 154 10.12 8.22 -6.93
CA PHE A 154 10.37 8.33 -5.49
C PHE A 154 11.21 9.56 -5.15
N PRO A 155 10.95 10.19 -4.00
CA PRO A 155 11.60 11.44 -3.61
C PRO A 155 13.03 11.29 -3.08
N LYS A 156 13.50 10.06 -2.85
CA LYS A 156 14.82 9.81 -2.25
C LYS A 156 15.50 8.63 -2.91
N GLN A 157 16.77 8.78 -3.29
CA GLN A 157 17.57 7.72 -3.91
C GLN A 157 17.61 6.44 -3.06
N ARG A 158 17.74 5.30 -3.73
CA ARG A 158 17.95 4.02 -3.08
C ARG A 158 19.37 3.94 -2.50
N GLU A 159 19.52 3.43 -1.28
CA GLU A 159 20.83 3.31 -0.62
C GLU A 159 21.61 2.09 -1.11
N SER A 160 20.93 0.97 -1.39
CA SER A 160 21.55 -0.22 -1.95
C SER A 160 20.63 -0.95 -2.96
N PRO A 161 21.18 -1.73 -3.91
CA PRO A 161 20.38 -2.51 -4.86
C PRO A 161 19.59 -3.65 -4.20
N PHE A 162 19.71 -3.85 -2.89
CA PHE A 162 18.91 -4.78 -2.09
C PHE A 162 17.71 -4.09 -1.43
N ASP A 163 17.64 -2.76 -1.46
CA ASP A 163 16.74 -1.98 -0.62
C ASP A 163 15.59 -1.47 -1.47
N PHE A 164 14.47 -2.18 -1.53
CA PHE A 164 13.22 -1.64 -2.08
C PHE A 164 12.12 -1.59 -1.02
N VAL A 165 11.17 -0.67 -1.17
CA VAL A 165 9.96 -0.64 -0.36
C VAL A 165 9.19 -1.95 -0.52
N GLY A 166 8.97 -2.67 0.59
CA GLY A 166 8.37 -4.02 0.58
C GLY A 166 9.39 -5.16 0.45
N SER A 167 10.69 -4.88 0.59
CA SER A 167 11.72 -5.93 0.60
C SER A 167 11.68 -6.74 1.91
N PRO A 168 11.75 -8.09 1.84
CA PRO A 168 11.80 -8.94 3.01
C PRO A 168 13.13 -8.78 3.78
N SER A 169 13.09 -8.98 5.09
CA SER A 169 14.21 -8.76 6.04
C SER A 169 15.60 -9.29 5.62
N LEU A 170 16.63 -8.51 5.99
CA LEU A 170 18.08 -8.70 5.73
C LEU A 170 18.68 -10.05 6.15
N PHE A 171 17.99 -10.87 6.96
CA PHE A 171 18.44 -12.21 7.34
C PHE A 171 18.44 -13.20 6.17
N VAL A 172 17.62 -12.93 5.16
CA VAL A 172 17.77 -13.49 3.82
C VAL A 172 18.48 -12.40 3.02
N LYS A 173 19.60 -12.69 2.34
CA LYS A 173 20.18 -11.72 1.39
C LYS A 173 19.02 -11.22 0.54
N GLY A 174 18.64 -9.94 0.70
CA GLY A 174 17.45 -9.37 0.10
C GLY A 174 17.42 -9.64 -1.40
N ILE A 175 16.24 -9.52 -2.03
CA ILE A 175 16.15 -9.70 -3.48
C ILE A 175 16.97 -8.58 -4.13
N ARG A 176 18.16 -8.93 -4.63
CA ARG A 176 18.99 -8.00 -5.37
C ARG A 176 18.28 -7.60 -6.65
N LEU A 177 18.02 -6.32 -6.80
CA LEU A 177 17.51 -5.77 -8.04
C LEU A 177 18.54 -5.94 -9.15
N LYS A 178 18.07 -6.41 -10.30
CA LYS A 178 18.92 -6.75 -11.46
C LYS A 178 18.89 -5.69 -12.56
N LYS A 179 18.05 -4.67 -12.42
CA LYS A 179 17.79 -3.66 -13.46
C LYS A 179 17.84 -2.27 -12.85
N HIS A 180 18.54 -1.36 -13.51
CA HIS A 180 18.50 0.06 -13.21
C HIS A 180 17.10 0.61 -13.53
N CYS A 181 16.73 1.69 -12.87
CA CYS A 181 15.53 2.44 -13.20
C CYS A 181 15.54 2.91 -14.66
N PRO A 182 14.42 2.74 -15.39
CA PRO A 182 14.23 3.42 -16.66
C PRO A 182 14.41 4.93 -16.49
N ARG A 183 15.10 5.60 -17.43
CA ARG A 183 15.28 7.06 -17.37
C ARG A 183 13.97 7.82 -17.21
N SER A 184 12.91 7.37 -17.87
CA SER A 184 11.57 7.95 -17.77
C SER A 184 10.95 7.91 -16.37
N CYS A 185 11.41 7.01 -15.50
CA CYS A 185 10.90 6.84 -14.14
C CYS A 185 11.83 7.44 -13.06
N ARG A 186 12.96 8.03 -13.46
CA ARG A 186 13.85 8.74 -12.54
C ARG A 186 13.32 10.15 -12.27
N PRO A 187 13.59 10.74 -11.10
CA PRO A 187 13.23 12.14 -10.84
C PRO A 187 13.81 13.07 -11.92
N PRO A 188 13.05 14.07 -12.41
CA PRO A 188 13.55 14.99 -13.43
C PRO A 188 14.86 15.69 -13.04
N GLU A 189 15.01 16.03 -11.75
CA GLU A 189 16.19 16.70 -11.19
C GLU A 189 17.33 15.72 -10.84
N HIS A 190 17.09 14.41 -10.90
CA HIS A 190 18.03 13.37 -10.49
C HIS A 190 18.09 12.21 -11.49
N GLN A 191 18.40 12.53 -12.75
CA GLN A 191 18.54 11.52 -13.81
C GLN A 191 19.76 10.60 -13.61
N ASP A 192 20.71 11.00 -12.76
CA ASP A 192 21.88 10.25 -12.30
C ASP A 192 21.52 9.10 -11.33
N TRP A 193 20.32 9.11 -10.74
CA TRP A 193 19.85 8.03 -9.86
C TRP A 193 19.49 6.78 -10.69
N GLU A 194 20.51 6.02 -11.09
CA GLU A 194 20.32 4.76 -11.82
C GLU A 194 19.63 3.70 -10.96
N TRP A 195 19.90 3.72 -9.66
CA TRP A 195 19.15 3.05 -8.61
C TRP A 195 18.26 4.09 -7.92
N CYS A 196 17.30 4.58 -8.69
CA CYS A 196 16.04 4.99 -8.11
C CYS A 196 15.28 3.70 -7.72
#